data_AF-A0A6I1E8Q7-F1
#
_entry.id   AF-A0A6I1E8Q7-F1
#
_cell.length_a   1.000
_cell.length_b   1.000
_cell.length_c   1.000
_cell.angle_alpha   90.00
_cell.angle_beta   90.00
_cell.angle_gamma   90.00
#
_symmetry.space_group_name_H-M   'P 1'
#
loop_
_entity.id
_entity.type
_entity.pdbx_description
1 polymer ?
#
loop_
_entity_poly.entity_id
_entity_poly.type
_entity_poly.pdbx_seq_one_letter_code
_entity_poly.pdbx_strand_id
1 'polypeptide(L)'
;MKKLLFLIALLTLIPNLASARRIGGIFGKSERIQKITDVDIKGTNGEDLYLAHKTTSLFIFMGVYMTDDGYVLGVKGSIDTYYPLDEEQIKKFQTSGVLPTPLPPYKIELTEWLWGFSLWILLAVLAVIWFFPKNKKALFAQGCKYYFGKNTPVNYPKAMRYFEKSAKKEYGPAVFNLGVMNLSGQGKDKDVDSAIEFLEKASKLGYIDANVTLGNLYYNGSEVTKDLGKAEAWYKKACDQGHSNACKMVTHIQEAS
;
A
#
# COMPACT_ATOMS: atom_id res chain seq x y z
N MET A 1 -7.95 -11.64 3.56
CA MET A 1 -8.96 -11.57 2.48
C MET A 1 -10.09 -10.59 2.78
N LYS A 2 -10.84 -10.71 3.89
CA LYS A 2 -11.94 -9.76 4.23
C LYS A 2 -11.53 -8.27 4.25
N LYS A 3 -10.34 -7.93 4.75
CA LYS A 3 -9.83 -6.54 4.78
C LYS A 3 -9.39 -6.00 3.41
N LEU A 4 -8.95 -6.88 2.50
CA LEU A 4 -8.58 -6.52 1.13
C LEU A 4 -9.85 -6.29 0.28
N LEU A 5 -10.85 -7.16 0.45
CA LEU A 5 -12.18 -6.98 -0.14
C LEU A 5 -12.86 -5.70 0.34
N PHE A 6 -12.69 -5.32 1.62
CA PHE A 6 -13.21 -4.05 2.14
C PHE A 6 -12.51 -2.83 1.54
N LEU A 7 -11.19 -2.88 1.34
CA LEU A 7 -10.43 -1.82 0.68
C LEU A 7 -10.79 -1.69 -0.80
N ILE A 8 -10.93 -2.83 -1.50
CA ILE A 8 -11.42 -2.89 -2.89
C ILE A 8 -12.84 -2.34 -2.97
N ALA A 9 -13.73 -2.71 -2.04
CA ALA A 9 -15.09 -2.18 -1.97
C ALA A 9 -15.11 -0.65 -1.75
N LEU A 10 -14.23 -0.12 -0.88
CA LEU A 10 -14.05 1.31 -0.67
C LEU A 10 -13.48 2.03 -1.90
N LEU A 11 -12.56 1.40 -2.63
CA LEU A 11 -12.00 1.91 -3.88
C LEU A 11 -13.02 1.85 -5.03
N THR A 12 -13.93 0.87 -5.05
CA THR A 12 -15.03 0.79 -6.02
C THR A 12 -16.22 1.68 -5.68
N LEU A 13 -16.30 2.17 -4.44
CA LEU A 13 -17.26 3.20 -4.00
C LEU A 13 -16.82 4.62 -4.40
N ILE A 14 -15.60 4.79 -4.93
CA ILE A 14 -15.22 6.00 -5.65
C ILE A 14 -16.12 6.08 -6.89
N PRO A 15 -16.84 7.20 -7.12
CA PRO A 15 -17.81 7.34 -8.21
C PRO A 15 -17.07 7.39 -9.55
N ASN A 16 -16.61 6.24 -10.04
CA ASN A 16 -15.74 6.17 -11.21
C ASN A 16 -16.31 5.27 -12.32
N LEU A 17 -17.27 4.37 -12.08
CA LEU A 17 -17.75 3.53 -13.19
C LEU A 17 -18.69 4.24 -14.16
N ALA A 18 -19.47 5.23 -13.71
CA ALA A 18 -20.40 5.95 -14.59
C ALA A 18 -19.70 7.05 -15.41
N SER A 19 -18.70 7.71 -14.82
CA SER A 19 -17.88 8.75 -15.45
C SER A 19 -16.78 8.15 -16.35
N ALA A 20 -16.04 7.12 -15.90
CA ALA A 20 -14.98 6.50 -16.72
C ALA A 20 -15.51 5.82 -17.99
N ARG A 21 -16.75 5.30 -17.98
CA ARG A 21 -17.37 4.72 -19.19
C ARG A 21 -17.60 5.74 -20.30
N ARG A 22 -17.70 7.03 -19.96
CA ARG A 22 -17.91 8.13 -20.90
C ARG A 22 -16.59 8.72 -21.43
N ILE A 23 -15.46 8.44 -20.77
CA ILE A 23 -14.16 9.10 -20.98
C ILE A 23 -13.07 8.12 -21.48
N GLY A 24 -13.36 6.82 -21.54
CA GLY A 24 -12.44 5.82 -22.13
C GLY A 24 -11.16 5.55 -21.33
N GLY A 25 -11.09 5.91 -20.05
CA GLY A 25 -9.92 5.64 -19.21
C GLY A 25 -9.85 6.42 -17.89
N ILE A 26 -8.75 6.20 -17.15
CA ILE A 26 -8.41 6.87 -15.87
C ILE A 26 -7.79 8.26 -16.12
N PHE A 27 -7.35 8.52 -17.34
CA PHE A 27 -6.90 9.82 -17.83
C PHE A 27 -7.74 10.17 -19.05
N GLY A 28 -8.26 11.39 -19.10
CA GLY A 28 -9.01 11.80 -20.27
C GLY A 28 -9.46 13.24 -20.23
N LYS A 29 -9.80 13.73 -21.42
CA LYS A 29 -10.40 15.02 -21.65
C LYS A 29 -11.89 14.77 -21.88
N SER A 30 -12.75 15.43 -21.13
CA SER A 30 -14.20 15.44 -21.41
C SER A 30 -14.60 16.86 -21.78
N GLU A 31 -15.22 17.00 -22.93
CA GLU A 31 -15.77 18.27 -23.38
C GLU A 31 -17.26 18.26 -23.04
N ARG A 32 -17.72 19.31 -22.35
CA ARG A 32 -19.12 19.53 -22.03
C ARG A 32 -19.60 20.74 -22.80
N ILE A 33 -20.72 20.57 -23.49
CA ILE A 33 -21.30 21.63 -24.30
C ILE A 33 -22.71 21.85 -23.80
N GLN A 34 -22.98 23.06 -23.36
CA GLN A 34 -24.29 23.45 -22.87
C GLN A 34 -24.91 24.42 -23.87
N LYS A 35 -25.98 23.96 -24.53
CA LYS A 35 -26.78 24.81 -25.41
C LYS A 35 -27.43 25.91 -24.57
N ILE A 36 -27.25 27.16 -24.99
CA ILE A 36 -27.76 28.33 -24.27
C ILE A 36 -29.05 28.84 -24.93
N THR A 37 -29.08 28.87 -26.26
CA THR A 37 -30.21 29.41 -27.00
C THR A 37 -30.53 28.57 -28.24
N ASP A 38 -31.78 28.56 -28.65
CA ASP A 38 -32.26 27.99 -29.92
C ASP A 38 -32.11 28.96 -31.11
N VAL A 39 -31.22 29.98 -31.01
CA VAL A 39 -30.98 30.90 -32.13
C VAL A 39 -30.47 30.08 -33.32
N ASP A 40 -31.32 29.82 -34.32
CA ASP A 40 -30.97 29.16 -35.57
C ASP A 40 -30.27 30.19 -36.48
N ILE A 41 -28.95 30.32 -36.34
CA ILE A 41 -28.11 31.17 -37.20
C ILE A 41 -27.87 30.41 -38.51
N LYS A 42 -28.18 31.02 -39.67
CA LYS A 42 -27.83 30.43 -40.96
C LYS A 42 -26.35 30.62 -41.26
N GLY A 43 -25.60 29.52 -41.27
CA GLY A 43 -24.22 29.49 -41.73
C GLY A 43 -24.12 29.86 -43.23
N THR A 44 -22.93 30.25 -43.67
CA THR A 44 -22.66 30.57 -45.09
C THR A 44 -22.96 29.40 -46.04
N ASN A 45 -22.98 28.18 -45.50
CA ASN A 45 -23.25 26.94 -46.23
C ASN A 45 -24.71 26.48 -46.10
N GLY A 46 -25.60 27.29 -45.51
CA GLY A 46 -27.02 26.97 -45.33
C GLY A 46 -27.33 26.09 -44.12
N GLU A 47 -26.35 25.85 -43.25
CA GLU A 47 -26.50 25.07 -42.01
C GLU A 47 -27.18 25.88 -40.91
N ASP A 48 -28.02 25.24 -40.11
CA ASP A 48 -28.61 25.84 -38.91
C ASP A 48 -27.62 25.70 -37.74
N LEU A 49 -27.12 26.81 -37.21
CA LEU A 49 -26.18 26.86 -36.10
C LEU A 49 -26.88 27.34 -34.82
N TYR A 50 -26.42 26.89 -33.65
CA TYR A 50 -26.90 27.35 -32.34
C TYR A 50 -25.76 27.82 -31.44
N LEU A 51 -26.05 28.76 -30.54
CA LEU A 51 -25.09 29.22 -29.55
C LEU A 51 -24.98 28.23 -28.38
N ALA A 52 -23.77 27.84 -28.06
CA ALA A 52 -23.44 27.01 -26.91
C ALA A 52 -22.22 27.52 -26.15
N HIS A 53 -22.10 27.09 -24.91
CA HIS A 53 -20.89 27.28 -24.11
C HIS A 53 -20.08 25.99 -24.09
N LYS A 54 -18.77 26.07 -24.32
CA LYS A 54 -17.87 24.92 -24.27
C LYS A 54 -17.02 24.95 -23.00
N THR A 55 -16.94 23.81 -22.32
CA THR A 55 -16.09 23.64 -21.15
C THR A 55 -15.29 22.35 -21.29
N THR A 56 -13.98 22.46 -21.15
CA THR A 56 -13.09 21.30 -21.14
C THR A 56 -12.80 20.90 -19.69
N SER A 57 -13.08 19.65 -19.35
CA SER A 57 -12.66 19.03 -18.10
C SER A 57 -11.48 18.10 -18.36
N LEU A 58 -10.34 18.40 -17.76
CA LEU A 58 -9.16 17.56 -17.78
C LEU A 58 -9.08 16.74 -16.49
N PHE A 59 -9.13 15.43 -16.62
CA PHE A 59 -9.01 14.49 -15.50
C PHE A 59 -7.55 14.08 -15.34
N ILE A 60 -6.91 14.57 -14.27
CA ILE A 60 -5.56 14.15 -13.87
C ILE A 60 -5.68 13.37 -12.56
N PHE A 61 -4.74 12.46 -12.30
CA PHE A 61 -4.67 11.64 -11.08
C PHE A 61 -4.90 12.40 -9.75
N MET A 62 -4.68 13.72 -9.73
CA MET A 62 -4.80 14.58 -8.54
C MET A 62 -6.02 15.52 -8.55
N GLY A 63 -6.92 15.46 -9.53
CA GLY A 63 -8.10 16.32 -9.58
C GLY A 63 -8.69 16.53 -10.99
N VAL A 64 -9.87 17.12 -11.03
CA VAL A 64 -10.50 17.60 -12.27
C VAL A 64 -10.22 19.09 -12.41
N TYR A 65 -9.56 19.46 -13.50
CA TYR A 65 -9.31 20.85 -13.86
C TYR A 65 -10.30 21.22 -14.95
N MET A 66 -11.13 22.23 -14.71
CA MET A 66 -12.04 22.77 -15.71
C MET A 66 -11.43 24.03 -16.31
N THR A 67 -11.33 24.07 -17.64
CA THR A 67 -11.01 25.29 -18.40
C THR A 67 -12.28 25.81 -19.06
N ASP A 68 -12.47 27.12 -18.95
CA ASP A 68 -13.50 27.83 -19.69
C ASP A 68 -12.98 28.08 -21.11
N ASP A 69 -13.58 27.43 -22.11
CA ASP A 69 -13.18 27.58 -23.51
C ASP A 69 -14.06 28.62 -24.24
N GLY A 70 -15.04 29.24 -23.54
CA GLY A 70 -15.90 30.31 -24.06
C GLY A 70 -17.10 29.85 -24.90
N TYR A 71 -17.66 30.82 -25.65
CA TYR A 71 -18.83 30.60 -26.50
C TYR A 71 -18.43 29.99 -27.85
N VAL A 72 -19.24 29.03 -28.32
CA VAL A 72 -19.05 28.34 -29.60
C VAL A 72 -20.38 28.26 -30.36
N LEU A 73 -20.30 28.19 -31.69
CA LEU A 73 -21.44 27.84 -32.54
C LEU A 73 -21.44 26.35 -32.85
N GLY A 74 -22.51 25.65 -32.47
CA GLY A 74 -22.71 24.24 -32.80
C GLY A 74 -23.60 24.06 -34.03
N VAL A 75 -23.34 23.03 -34.82
CA VAL A 75 -24.16 22.69 -36.00
C VAL A 75 -25.33 21.80 -35.59
N LYS A 76 -26.55 22.15 -36.00
CA LYS A 76 -27.77 21.36 -35.73
C LYS A 76 -27.71 20.04 -36.52
N GLY A 77 -27.71 18.91 -35.81
CA GLY A 77 -27.63 17.57 -36.41
C GLY A 77 -26.21 16.96 -36.41
N SER A 78 -25.17 17.71 -36.01
CA SER A 78 -23.85 17.18 -35.69
C SER A 78 -23.60 17.26 -34.18
N ILE A 79 -23.02 16.20 -33.62
CA ILE A 79 -22.76 16.10 -32.17
C ILE A 79 -21.38 16.69 -31.80
N ASP A 80 -20.44 16.75 -32.75
CA ASP A 80 -19.02 17.09 -32.46
C ASP A 80 -18.46 18.25 -33.34
N THR A 81 -19.30 18.91 -34.15
CA THR A 81 -18.86 20.02 -35.01
C THR A 81 -19.18 21.37 -34.39
N TYR A 82 -18.12 22.11 -34.07
CA TYR A 82 -18.22 23.41 -33.40
C TYR A 82 -17.24 24.43 -33.97
N TYR A 83 -17.68 25.67 -34.05
CA TYR A 83 -16.86 26.81 -34.46
C TYR A 83 -16.61 27.71 -33.23
N PRO A 84 -15.35 27.91 -32.81
CA PRO A 84 -15.04 28.84 -31.74
C PRO A 84 -15.37 30.26 -32.19
N LEU A 85 -15.90 31.07 -31.28
CA LEU A 85 -16.21 32.47 -31.53
C LEU A 85 -15.20 33.38 -30.85
N ASP A 86 -14.49 34.18 -31.64
CA ASP A 86 -13.62 35.23 -31.11
C ASP A 86 -14.43 36.46 -30.67
N GLU A 87 -13.88 37.29 -29.78
CA GLU A 87 -14.57 38.49 -29.27
C GLU A 87 -15.05 39.44 -30.37
N GLU A 88 -14.27 39.58 -31.45
CA GLU A 88 -14.61 40.41 -32.60
C GLU A 88 -15.80 39.84 -33.39
N GLN A 89 -15.85 38.52 -33.53
CA GLN A 89 -16.96 37.83 -34.18
C GLN A 89 -18.24 37.94 -33.37
N ILE A 90 -18.15 37.80 -32.04
CA ILE A 90 -19.27 37.98 -31.12
C ILE A 90 -19.86 39.39 -31.28
N LYS A 91 -19.02 40.44 -31.27
CA LYS A 91 -19.48 41.83 -31.46
C LYS A 91 -20.13 42.05 -32.82
N LYS A 92 -19.61 41.43 -33.88
CA LYS A 92 -20.21 41.49 -35.22
C LYS A 92 -21.61 40.87 -35.24
N PHE A 93 -21.78 39.69 -34.64
CA PHE A 93 -23.08 39.01 -34.56
C PHE A 93 -24.09 39.73 -33.63
N GLN A 94 -23.61 40.40 -32.60
CA GLN A 94 -24.43 41.27 -31.75
C GLN A 94 -24.89 42.53 -32.50
N THR A 95 -24.01 43.13 -33.30
CA THR A 95 -24.33 44.33 -34.11
C THR A 95 -25.32 44.01 -35.23
N SER A 96 -25.28 42.81 -35.78
CA SER A 96 -26.26 42.34 -36.76
C SER A 96 -27.61 41.92 -36.14
N GLY A 97 -27.77 42.01 -34.82
CA GLY A 97 -28.98 41.62 -34.09
C GLY A 97 -29.23 40.10 -34.02
N VAL A 98 -28.23 39.29 -34.39
CA VAL A 98 -28.34 37.82 -34.44
C VAL A 98 -28.12 37.22 -33.05
N LEU A 99 -27.27 37.83 -32.22
CA LEU A 99 -27.01 37.41 -30.85
C LEU A 99 -27.59 38.40 -29.82
N PRO A 100 -28.09 37.91 -28.67
CA PRO A 100 -28.58 38.78 -27.61
C PRO A 100 -27.46 39.64 -27.00
N THR A 101 -27.80 40.86 -26.60
CA THR A 101 -26.93 41.79 -25.87
C THR A 101 -27.57 42.16 -24.52
N PRO A 102 -26.92 41.86 -23.37
CA PRO A 102 -25.66 41.12 -23.19
C PRO A 102 -25.84 39.60 -23.39
N LEU A 103 -24.73 38.89 -23.64
CA LEU A 103 -24.73 37.43 -23.64
C LEU A 103 -25.09 36.91 -22.22
N PRO A 104 -25.85 35.82 -22.12
CA PRO A 104 -26.25 35.27 -20.83
C PRO A 104 -25.02 34.80 -20.05
N PRO A 105 -24.89 35.18 -18.77
CA PRO A 105 -23.72 34.86 -17.97
C PRO A 105 -23.62 33.35 -17.75
N TYR A 106 -22.47 32.77 -18.06
CA TYR A 106 -22.14 31.39 -17.68
C TYR A 106 -21.28 31.41 -16.42
N LYS A 107 -21.70 30.71 -15.37
CA LYS A 107 -20.91 30.49 -14.17
C LYS A 107 -20.56 29.01 -14.08
N ILE A 108 -19.28 28.72 -14.02
CA ILE A 108 -18.82 27.40 -13.61
C ILE A 108 -19.11 27.29 -12.11
N GLU A 109 -20.14 26.53 -11.74
CA GLU A 109 -20.31 26.13 -10.34
C GLU A 109 -19.15 25.21 -9.99
N LEU A 110 -18.10 25.80 -9.41
CA LEU A 110 -16.97 25.05 -8.87
C LEU A 110 -17.52 24.25 -7.68
N THR A 111 -17.99 23.03 -7.95
CA THR A 111 -18.56 22.17 -6.92
C THR A 111 -17.46 21.88 -5.89
N GLU A 112 -17.64 22.41 -4.67
CA GLU A 112 -16.70 22.34 -3.54
C GLU A 112 -16.27 20.91 -3.17
N TRP A 113 -16.97 19.90 -3.72
CA TRP A 113 -16.70 18.48 -3.57
C TRP A 113 -15.31 18.02 -4.02
N LEU A 114 -14.63 18.75 -4.91
CA LEU A 114 -13.33 18.34 -5.44
C LEU A 114 -12.19 18.37 -4.39
N TRP A 115 -12.25 19.27 -3.40
CA TRP A 115 -11.26 19.34 -2.32
C TRP A 115 -11.35 18.16 -1.34
N GLY A 116 -12.53 17.52 -1.24
CA GLY A 116 -12.72 16.34 -0.40
C GLY A 116 -11.89 15.15 -0.86
N PHE A 117 -11.77 14.90 -2.17
CA PHE A 117 -11.15 13.68 -2.68
C PHE A 117 -9.65 13.56 -2.38
N SER A 118 -8.90 14.66 -2.49
CA SER A 118 -7.47 14.67 -2.17
C SER A 118 -7.20 14.41 -0.68
N LEU A 119 -8.04 14.95 0.19
CA LEU A 119 -7.98 14.70 1.63
C LEU A 119 -8.33 13.25 1.96
N TRP A 120 -9.36 12.69 1.34
CA TRP A 120 -9.75 11.28 1.54
C TRP A 120 -8.70 10.29 1.04
N ILE A 121 -8.01 10.58 -0.08
CA ILE A 121 -6.87 9.77 -0.55
C ILE A 121 -5.69 9.84 0.43
N LEU A 122 -5.34 11.05 0.90
CA LEU A 122 -4.30 11.24 1.91
C LEU A 122 -4.64 10.44 3.19
N LEU A 123 -5.88 10.55 3.68
CA LEU A 123 -6.36 9.81 4.84
C LEU A 123 -6.35 8.30 4.60
N ALA A 124 -6.69 7.82 3.40
CA ALA A 124 -6.62 6.40 3.06
C ALA A 124 -5.17 5.88 3.05
N VAL A 125 -4.20 6.65 2.54
CA VAL A 125 -2.77 6.28 2.56
C VAL A 125 -2.24 6.26 4.00
N LEU A 126 -2.58 7.28 4.80
CA LEU A 126 -2.22 7.32 6.22
C LEU A 126 -2.86 6.16 6.98
N ALA A 127 -4.11 5.84 6.69
CA ALA A 127 -4.79 4.68 7.24
C ALA A 127 -4.09 3.39 6.84
N VAL A 128 -3.64 3.21 5.59
CA VAL A 128 -2.88 2.01 5.18
C VAL A 128 -1.57 1.89 5.98
N ILE A 129 -0.83 2.98 6.17
CA ILE A 129 0.42 2.96 6.96
C ILE A 129 0.15 2.59 8.42
N TRP A 130 -0.95 3.09 8.99
CA TRP A 130 -1.28 2.91 10.40
C TRP A 130 -1.95 1.55 10.69
N PHE A 131 -2.83 1.09 9.78
CA PHE A 131 -3.62 -0.13 9.95
C PHE A 131 -2.96 -1.41 9.43
N PHE A 132 -1.91 -1.33 8.60
CA PHE A 132 -1.20 -2.52 8.14
C PHE A 132 0.04 -2.77 9.00
N PRO A 133 -0.07 -3.62 10.05
CA PRO A 133 1.04 -3.86 10.96
C PRO A 133 2.21 -4.48 10.21
N LYS A 134 3.42 -4.00 10.49
CA LYS A 134 4.66 -4.51 9.88
C LYS A 134 4.70 -6.05 9.93
N ASN A 135 5.04 -6.65 8.78
CA ASN A 135 5.16 -8.10 8.63
C ASN A 135 6.20 -8.66 9.62
N LYS A 136 5.96 -9.85 10.16
CA LYS A 136 6.86 -10.54 11.09
C LYS A 136 8.29 -10.69 10.52
N LYS A 137 8.40 -10.96 9.21
CA LYS A 137 9.68 -11.00 8.48
C LYS A 137 10.39 -9.64 8.44
N ALA A 138 9.64 -8.56 8.21
CA ALA A 138 10.21 -7.21 8.15
C ALA A 138 10.69 -6.73 9.53
N LEU A 139 9.94 -7.04 10.59
CA LEU A 139 10.37 -6.77 11.97
C LEU A 139 11.65 -7.55 12.32
N PHE A 140 11.73 -8.81 11.93
CA PHE A 140 12.93 -9.63 12.10
C PHE A 140 14.13 -9.04 11.35
N ALA A 141 13.97 -8.70 10.08
CA ALA A 141 15.04 -8.09 9.28
C ALA A 141 15.55 -6.78 9.90
N GLN A 142 14.65 -5.98 10.49
CA GLN A 142 15.04 -4.77 11.22
C GLN A 142 15.85 -5.10 12.48
N GLY A 143 15.49 -6.16 13.22
CA GLY A 143 16.29 -6.67 14.33
C GLY A 143 17.68 -7.09 13.89
N CYS A 144 17.79 -7.87 12.80
CA CYS A 144 19.07 -8.28 12.23
C CYS A 144 19.95 -7.10 11.82
N LYS A 145 19.36 -6.01 11.31
CA LYS A 145 20.09 -4.79 10.98
C LYS A 145 20.85 -4.22 12.19
N TYR A 146 20.17 -4.12 13.33
CA TYR A 146 20.77 -3.63 14.58
C TYR A 146 21.69 -4.66 15.24
N TYR A 147 21.42 -5.95 15.07
CA TYR A 147 22.24 -7.03 15.62
C TYR A 147 23.60 -7.15 14.91
N PHE A 148 23.60 -7.14 13.57
CA PHE A 148 24.83 -7.27 12.76
C PHE A 148 25.48 -5.94 12.39
N GLY A 149 24.82 -4.81 12.68
CA GLY A 149 25.35 -3.50 12.34
C GLY A 149 25.33 -3.17 10.84
N LYS A 150 24.41 -3.74 10.06
CA LYS A 150 24.34 -3.50 8.60
C LYS A 150 23.82 -2.08 8.32
N ASN A 151 24.71 -1.17 7.90
CA ASN A 151 24.39 0.24 7.62
C ASN A 151 23.90 1.04 8.85
N THR A 152 24.12 0.54 10.07
CA THR A 152 23.86 1.20 11.35
C THR A 152 24.83 0.65 12.40
N PRO A 153 25.25 1.40 13.42
CA PRO A 153 26.00 0.84 14.53
C PRO A 153 25.27 -0.34 15.19
N VAL A 154 26.02 -1.32 15.69
CA VAL A 154 25.49 -2.47 16.44
C VAL A 154 24.76 -1.96 17.68
N ASN A 155 23.55 -2.46 17.91
CA ASN A 155 22.74 -2.11 19.07
C ASN A 155 21.85 -3.29 19.48
N TYR A 156 22.36 -4.10 20.41
CA TYR A 156 21.66 -5.30 20.89
C TYR A 156 20.33 -5.01 21.61
N PRO A 157 20.22 -4.04 22.53
CA PRO A 157 18.93 -3.74 23.17
C PRO A 157 17.84 -3.36 22.15
N LYS A 158 18.21 -2.61 21.11
CA LYS A 158 17.29 -2.24 20.04
C LYS A 158 16.94 -3.42 19.14
N ALA A 159 17.91 -4.28 18.82
CA ALA A 159 17.67 -5.52 18.08
C ALA A 159 16.67 -6.42 18.82
N MET A 160 16.87 -6.62 20.13
CA MET A 160 16.02 -7.42 21.00
C MET A 160 14.56 -6.94 20.94
N ARG A 161 14.30 -5.64 21.06
CA ARG A 161 12.94 -5.07 20.93
C ARG A 161 12.26 -5.37 19.59
N TYR A 162 13.02 -5.43 18.49
CA TYR A 162 12.45 -5.80 17.18
C TYR A 162 12.17 -7.30 17.09
N PHE A 163 13.06 -8.13 17.64
CA PHE A 163 12.82 -9.56 17.73
C PHE A 163 11.61 -9.87 18.63
N GLU A 164 11.42 -9.20 19.77
CA GLU A 164 10.21 -9.32 20.59
C GLU A 164 8.93 -9.00 19.81
N LYS A 165 8.93 -7.91 19.04
CA LYS A 165 7.78 -7.54 18.18
C LYS A 165 7.50 -8.59 17.11
N SER A 166 8.53 -9.21 16.55
CA SER A 166 8.39 -10.30 15.57
C SER A 166 7.97 -11.62 16.23
N ALA A 167 8.49 -11.92 17.41
CA ALA A 167 8.18 -13.08 18.22
C ALA A 167 6.72 -13.08 18.71
N LYS A 168 6.16 -11.91 19.05
CA LYS A 168 4.72 -11.74 19.34
C LYS A 168 3.82 -12.14 18.16
N LYS A 169 4.36 -12.20 16.94
CA LYS A 169 3.69 -12.68 15.72
C LYS A 169 4.09 -14.12 15.34
N GLU A 170 4.63 -14.86 16.31
CA GLU A 170 5.00 -16.28 16.19
C GLU A 170 5.94 -16.53 15.00
N TYR A 171 7.01 -15.74 14.93
CA TYR A 171 8.08 -15.97 13.96
C TYR A 171 9.22 -16.75 14.59
N GLY A 172 9.33 -18.04 14.25
CA GLY A 172 10.33 -18.96 14.78
C GLY A 172 11.76 -18.39 14.86
N PRO A 173 12.31 -17.80 13.77
CA PRO A 173 13.66 -17.22 13.79
C PRO A 173 13.83 -16.08 14.79
N ALA A 174 12.79 -15.26 15.02
CA ALA A 174 12.86 -14.18 16.00
C ALA A 174 12.83 -14.70 17.44
N VAL A 175 11.98 -15.70 17.70
CA VAL A 175 11.91 -16.37 19.01
C VAL A 175 13.24 -17.07 19.32
N PHE A 176 13.82 -17.75 18.33
CA PHE A 176 15.14 -18.38 18.44
C PHE A 176 16.23 -17.36 18.79
N ASN A 177 16.31 -16.25 18.05
CA ASN A 177 17.31 -15.22 18.31
C ASN A 177 17.17 -14.59 19.70
N LEU A 178 15.96 -14.46 20.25
CA LEU A 178 15.77 -14.04 21.65
C LEU A 178 16.38 -15.04 22.63
N GLY A 179 16.21 -16.34 22.38
CA GLY A 179 16.85 -17.39 23.17
C GLY A 179 18.38 -17.29 23.12
N VAL A 180 18.95 -17.16 21.93
CA VAL A 180 20.41 -17.02 21.74
C VAL A 180 20.95 -15.75 22.41
N MET A 181 20.24 -14.62 22.28
CA MET A 181 20.64 -13.36 22.93
C MET A 181 20.63 -13.46 24.46
N ASN A 182 19.69 -14.21 25.03
CA ASN A 182 19.64 -14.46 26.47
C ASN A 182 20.79 -15.38 26.93
N LEU A 183 21.20 -16.37 26.14
CA LEU A 183 22.38 -17.20 26.43
C LEU A 183 23.68 -16.40 26.37
N SER A 184 23.79 -15.44 25.44
CA SER A 184 25.00 -14.65 25.23
C SER A 184 25.07 -13.39 26.09
N GLY A 185 23.99 -13.02 26.80
CA GLY A 185 23.91 -11.75 27.52
C GLY A 185 23.97 -10.53 26.60
N GLN A 186 23.46 -10.65 25.37
CA GLN A 186 23.48 -9.56 24.40
C GLN A 186 22.25 -8.67 24.54
N GLY A 187 22.46 -7.42 24.94
CA GLY A 187 21.42 -6.40 25.05
C GLY A 187 20.67 -6.41 26.38
N LYS A 188 20.87 -7.43 27.21
CA LYS A 188 20.54 -7.49 28.63
C LYS A 188 21.44 -8.54 29.30
N ASP A 189 21.36 -8.63 30.63
CA ASP A 189 22.08 -9.66 31.38
C ASP A 189 21.68 -11.07 30.93
N LYS A 190 22.68 -11.95 31.00
CA LYS A 190 22.54 -13.36 30.63
C LYS A 190 21.53 -14.05 31.53
N ASP A 191 20.64 -14.82 30.91
CA ASP A 191 19.55 -15.52 31.59
C ASP A 191 19.28 -16.84 30.87
N VAL A 192 19.84 -17.92 31.43
CA VAL A 192 19.83 -19.25 30.81
C VAL A 192 18.43 -19.87 30.84
N ASP A 193 17.69 -19.71 31.93
CA ASP A 193 16.34 -20.27 32.08
C ASP A 193 15.38 -19.64 31.07
N SER A 194 15.35 -18.31 30.98
CA SER A 194 14.58 -17.61 29.95
C SER A 194 15.02 -18.03 28.55
N ALA A 195 16.32 -18.26 28.33
CA ALA A 195 16.80 -18.69 27.03
C ALA A 195 16.27 -20.05 26.61
N ILE A 196 16.25 -21.02 27.54
CA ILE A 196 15.69 -22.36 27.32
C ILE A 196 14.22 -22.24 26.96
N GLU A 197 13.43 -21.43 27.69
CA GLU A 197 12.02 -21.22 27.38
C GLU A 197 11.80 -20.67 25.95
N PHE A 198 12.60 -19.69 25.53
CA PHE A 198 12.52 -19.17 24.17
C PHE A 198 12.93 -20.21 23.11
N LEU A 199 13.98 -20.99 23.35
CA LEU A 199 14.41 -22.04 22.44
C LEU A 199 13.36 -23.15 22.32
N GLU A 200 12.76 -23.58 23.43
CA GLU A 200 11.67 -24.56 23.41
C GLU A 200 10.45 -24.01 22.64
N LYS A 201 10.14 -22.73 22.82
CA LYS A 201 9.07 -22.08 22.05
C LYS A 201 9.40 -22.02 20.55
N ALA A 202 10.65 -21.73 20.18
CA ALA A 202 11.08 -21.72 18.78
C ALA A 202 11.00 -23.14 18.16
N SER A 203 11.37 -24.16 18.93
CA SER A 203 11.20 -25.57 18.56
C SER A 203 9.73 -25.91 18.29
N LYS A 204 8.81 -25.50 19.17
CA LYS A 204 7.35 -25.68 18.99
C LYS A 204 6.81 -24.97 17.73
N LEU A 205 7.46 -23.88 17.30
CA LEU A 205 7.16 -23.17 16.04
C LEU A 205 7.82 -23.81 14.80
N GLY A 206 8.48 -24.98 14.95
CA GLY A 206 9.11 -25.73 13.86
C GLY A 206 10.49 -25.22 13.46
N TYR A 207 11.17 -24.42 14.30
CA TYR A 207 12.51 -23.93 13.99
C TYR A 207 13.58 -24.95 14.42
N ILE A 208 14.13 -25.66 13.43
CA ILE A 208 15.05 -26.81 13.62
C ILE A 208 16.29 -26.42 14.45
N ASP A 209 16.91 -25.26 14.18
CA ASP A 209 18.14 -24.86 14.88
C ASP A 209 17.93 -24.70 16.39
N ALA A 210 16.69 -24.46 16.85
CA ALA A 210 16.37 -24.41 18.27
C ALA A 210 16.54 -25.77 18.95
N ASN A 211 16.11 -26.85 18.29
CA ASN A 211 16.31 -28.22 18.77
C ASN A 211 17.80 -28.56 18.86
N VAL A 212 18.58 -28.19 17.85
CA VAL A 212 20.04 -28.41 17.83
C VAL A 212 20.72 -27.62 18.94
N THR A 213 20.32 -26.37 19.17
CA THR A 213 20.88 -25.52 20.21
C THR A 213 20.55 -26.05 21.61
N LEU A 214 19.34 -26.52 21.85
CA LEU A 214 18.95 -27.19 23.10
C LEU A 214 19.75 -28.49 23.31
N GLY A 215 19.92 -29.30 22.26
CA GLY A 215 20.75 -30.50 22.30
C GLY A 215 22.19 -30.18 22.71
N ASN A 216 22.80 -29.17 22.08
CA ASN A 216 24.16 -28.71 22.40
C ASN A 216 24.27 -28.20 23.85
N LEU A 217 23.26 -27.51 24.35
CA LEU A 217 23.25 -26.96 25.71
C LEU A 217 23.38 -28.08 26.75
N TYR A 218 22.54 -29.13 26.64
CA TYR A 218 22.57 -30.28 27.55
C TYR A 218 23.73 -31.24 27.29
N TYR A 219 24.22 -31.33 26.05
CA TYR A 219 25.39 -32.15 25.70
C TYR A 219 26.68 -31.59 26.31
N ASN A 220 26.88 -30.28 26.19
CA ASN A 220 28.08 -29.61 26.70
C ASN A 220 28.03 -29.47 28.23
N GLY A 221 26.86 -29.09 28.77
CA GLY A 221 26.67 -28.89 30.20
C GLY A 221 27.42 -27.69 30.80
N SER A 222 27.84 -26.71 29.97
CA SER A 222 28.56 -25.53 30.44
C SER A 222 27.65 -24.50 31.14
N GLU A 223 26.40 -24.43 30.70
CA GLU A 223 25.41 -23.44 31.17
C GLU A 223 24.25 -24.09 31.96
N VAL A 224 24.12 -25.41 31.83
CA VAL A 224 23.12 -26.26 32.48
C VAL A 224 23.81 -27.54 32.93
N THR A 225 23.21 -28.30 33.85
CA THR A 225 23.74 -29.63 34.18
C THR A 225 23.77 -30.50 32.93
N LYS A 226 24.93 -31.10 32.64
CA LYS A 226 25.10 -32.04 31.53
C LYS A 226 24.10 -33.19 31.65
N ASP A 227 23.34 -33.43 30.60
CA ASP A 227 22.30 -34.46 30.54
C ASP A 227 22.24 -35.03 29.12
N LEU A 228 22.90 -36.17 28.92
CA LEU A 228 22.98 -36.81 27.61
C LEU A 228 21.62 -37.34 27.13
N GLY A 229 20.73 -37.75 28.04
CA GLY A 229 19.39 -38.21 27.69
C GLY A 229 18.51 -37.08 27.17
N LYS A 230 18.55 -35.90 27.81
CA LYS A 230 17.89 -34.70 27.29
C LYS A 230 18.53 -34.23 25.99
N ALA A 231 19.85 -34.26 25.89
CA ALA A 231 20.56 -33.89 24.66
C ALA A 231 20.12 -34.76 23.49
N GLU A 232 20.12 -36.08 23.66
CA GLU A 232 19.66 -37.05 22.66
C GLU A 232 18.21 -36.78 22.25
N ALA A 233 17.30 -36.55 23.22
CA ALA A 233 15.90 -36.27 22.93
C ALA A 233 15.72 -35.01 22.05
N TRP A 234 16.49 -33.95 22.30
CA TRP A 234 16.46 -32.74 21.48
C TRP A 234 17.09 -32.94 20.10
N TYR A 235 18.23 -33.65 20.02
CA TYR A 235 18.84 -33.98 18.72
C TYR A 235 17.96 -34.89 17.89
N LYS A 236 17.25 -35.84 18.50
CA LYS A 236 16.30 -36.72 17.83
C LYS A 236 15.17 -35.92 17.18
N LYS A 237 14.59 -34.94 17.89
CA LYS A 237 13.60 -34.02 17.29
C LYS A 237 14.15 -33.25 16.08
N ALA A 238 15.41 -32.82 16.11
CA ALA A 238 16.03 -32.17 14.96
C ALA A 238 16.31 -33.16 13.81
N CYS A 239 16.73 -34.38 14.14
CA CYS A 239 16.96 -35.45 13.17
C CYS A 239 15.68 -35.85 12.44
N ASP A 240 14.57 -36.01 13.18
CA ASP A 240 13.23 -36.30 12.63
C ASP A 240 12.74 -35.19 11.68
N GLN A 241 13.26 -33.96 11.85
CA GLN A 241 13.00 -32.82 10.96
C GLN A 241 14.02 -32.69 9.80
N GLY A 242 14.89 -33.69 9.62
CA GLY A 242 15.84 -33.78 8.51
C GLY A 242 17.23 -33.18 8.77
N HIS A 243 17.57 -32.81 10.01
CA HIS A 243 18.88 -32.22 10.32
C HIS A 243 19.97 -33.30 10.44
N SER A 244 20.74 -33.51 9.36
CA SER A 244 21.72 -34.61 9.26
C SER A 244 22.77 -34.63 10.37
N ASN A 245 23.28 -33.47 10.79
CA ASN A 245 24.25 -33.40 11.88
C ASN A 245 23.63 -33.77 13.23
N ALA A 246 22.33 -33.53 13.42
CA ALA A 246 21.67 -33.92 14.66
C ALA A 246 21.51 -35.44 14.72
N CYS A 247 21.20 -36.10 13.59
CA CYS A 247 21.18 -37.56 13.51
C CYS A 247 22.53 -38.18 13.90
N LYS A 248 23.64 -37.60 13.43
CA LYS A 248 25.00 -38.04 13.82
C LYS A 248 25.27 -37.86 15.32
N MET A 249 24.75 -36.78 15.91
CA MET A 249 24.87 -36.57 17.36
C MET A 249 24.06 -37.58 18.16
N VAL A 250 22.87 -37.97 17.67
CA VAL A 250 22.08 -39.05 18.29
C VAL A 250 22.87 -40.36 18.30
N THR A 251 23.40 -40.78 17.15
CA THR A 251 24.19 -42.03 17.07
C THR A 251 25.44 -41.96 17.95
N HIS A 252 26.14 -40.84 17.94
CA HIS A 252 27.32 -40.63 18.78
C HIS A 252 27.00 -40.73 20.29
N ILE A 253 25.87 -40.18 20.74
CA ILE A 253 25.46 -40.28 22.15
C ILE A 253 25.10 -41.73 22.51
N GLN A 254 24.38 -42.43 21.64
CA GLN A 254 23.98 -43.84 21.85
C GLN A 254 25.17 -44.81 21.85
N GLU A 255 26.21 -44.52 21.08
CA GLU A 255 27.45 -45.30 21.08
C GLU A 255 28.33 -45.03 22.30
N ALA A 256 28.18 -43.87 22.93
CA ALA A 256 28.96 -43.43 24.08
C ALA A 256 28.30 -43.71 25.45
N SER A 257 27.05 -44.18 25.47
CA SER A 257 26.25 -44.51 26.65
C SER A 257 26.27 -46.00 26.98
#